data_AF-A0A432SR64-F1
#
_entry.id   AF-A0A432SR64-F1
#
_cell.length_a   1.000
_cell.length_b   1.000
_cell.length_c   1.000
_cell.angle_alpha   90.00
_cell.angle_beta   90.00
_cell.angle_gamma   90.00
#
_symmetry.space_group_name_H-M   'P 1'
#
loop_
_entity.id
_entity.type
_entity.pdbx_description
1 polymer ?
#
loop_
_entity_poly.entity_id
_entity_poly.type
_entity_poly.pdbx_seq_one_letter_code
_entity_poly.pdbx_strand_id
1 'polypeptide(L)'
;MNKKRIVKLSVVTIIALTVMGCNTKNGSHFNILQLPGKIIDSVFDNNSYHVKKEKIERYTKIHYNSLREEVKAKSGKHLDEIMNIAEIELSKQDSVKNQLYKEYSTIFHNSQMITEKLVQIISKLYLPKEKTKKINGFTYMELYKITKEYTDKNFEKIRLAIKDKKSDIFIPLSKKLNIADKNKQKTFITALLGKHAELYDELIVASIMIK
;
A
#
# COMPACT_ATOMS: atom_id res chain seq x y z
N MET A 1 37.57 -34.41 -7.16
CA MET A 1 37.73 -32.94 -7.06
C MET A 1 36.38 -32.30 -6.72
N ASN A 2 36.12 -32.06 -5.44
CA ASN A 2 34.89 -31.39 -4.99
C ASN A 2 35.21 -29.93 -4.62
N LYS A 3 34.76 -28.97 -5.43
CA LYS A 3 34.86 -27.55 -5.10
C LYS A 3 33.78 -27.18 -4.08
N LYS A 4 34.20 -26.96 -2.83
CA LYS A 4 33.39 -26.36 -1.76
C LYS A 4 33.02 -24.92 -2.14
N ARG A 5 31.72 -24.58 -2.15
CA ARG A 5 31.24 -23.19 -2.16
C ARG A 5 31.35 -22.62 -0.75
N ILE A 6 32.29 -21.71 -0.54
CA ILE A 6 32.34 -20.84 0.63
C ILE A 6 31.31 -19.73 0.40
N VAL A 7 30.16 -19.80 1.07
CA VAL A 7 29.23 -18.67 1.17
C VAL A 7 29.61 -17.88 2.41
N LYS A 8 30.01 -16.61 2.19
CA LYS A 8 30.47 -15.68 3.23
C LYS A 8 29.41 -15.50 4.32
N LEU A 9 29.73 -15.96 5.53
CA LEU A 9 28.92 -15.88 6.75
C LEU A 9 28.68 -14.45 7.28
N SER A 10 29.22 -13.42 6.62
CA SER A 10 29.30 -12.06 7.16
C SER A 10 28.10 -11.15 6.85
N VAL A 11 27.20 -11.52 5.93
CA VAL A 11 26.00 -10.71 5.62
C VAL A 11 24.82 -11.09 6.53
N VAL A 12 24.74 -12.34 6.99
CA VAL A 12 23.63 -12.83 7.82
C VAL A 12 23.71 -12.28 9.25
N THR A 13 24.91 -12.01 9.76
CA THR A 13 25.11 -11.53 11.14
C THR A 13 24.76 -10.04 11.32
N ILE A 14 24.80 -9.23 10.26
CA ILE A 14 24.53 -7.78 10.35
C ILE A 14 23.03 -7.47 10.40
N ILE A 15 22.19 -8.33 9.82
CA ILE A 15 20.73 -8.18 9.84
C ILE A 15 20.14 -8.58 11.21
N ALA A 16 20.76 -9.54 11.89
CA ALA A 16 20.30 -9.99 13.21
C ALA A 16 20.51 -8.94 14.33
N LEU A 17 21.56 -8.12 14.24
CA LEU A 17 21.90 -7.14 15.29
C LEU A 17 21.14 -5.82 15.18
N THR A 18 20.49 -5.52 14.06
CA THR A 18 19.72 -4.27 13.89
C THR A 18 18.28 -4.34 14.38
N VAL A 19 17.77 -5.55 14.69
CA VAL A 19 16.36 -5.73 15.11
C VAL A 19 16.17 -5.75 16.64
N MET A 20 17.23 -5.93 17.43
CA MET A 20 17.11 -6.03 18.91
C MET A 20 17.35 -4.71 19.67
N GLY A 21 17.58 -3.59 18.99
CA GLY A 21 17.98 -2.32 19.62
C GLY A 21 16.98 -1.18 19.46
N CYS A 22 15.74 -1.32 19.94
CA CYS A 22 14.87 -0.18 20.33
C CYS A 22 13.65 -0.69 21.10
N ASN A 23 13.87 -1.14 22.34
CA ASN A 23 12.82 -1.29 23.34
C ASN A 23 12.61 0.07 24.02
N THR A 24 11.45 0.70 23.84
CA THR A 24 10.93 1.64 24.84
C THR A 24 9.49 1.27 25.20
N LYS A 25 9.30 1.16 26.51
CA LYS A 25 8.10 0.77 27.24
C LYS A 25 7.01 1.84 27.08
N ASN A 26 5.75 1.40 27.07
CA ASN A 26 4.49 2.16 26.97
C ASN A 26 3.94 2.33 25.54
N GLY A 27 3.22 1.32 25.07
CA GLY A 27 2.45 1.35 23.82
C GLY A 27 1.11 0.65 23.98
N SER A 28 0.22 1.17 24.83
CA SER A 28 -1.17 0.72 24.98
C SER A 28 -2.06 1.10 23.78
N HIS A 29 -1.49 1.13 22.57
CA HIS A 29 -2.20 1.33 21.31
C HIS A 29 -1.58 0.40 20.27
N PHE A 30 -2.31 -0.68 19.96
CA PHE A 30 -1.94 -1.68 18.95
C PHE A 30 -1.62 -0.99 17.62
N ASN A 31 -0.41 -1.23 17.09
CA ASN A 31 0.11 -0.67 15.84
C ASN A 31 0.44 -1.83 14.89
N ILE A 32 -0.18 -1.86 13.72
CA ILE A 32 -0.20 -2.94 12.71
C ILE A 32 1.19 -3.24 12.08
N LEU A 33 2.25 -2.57 12.51
CA LEU A 33 3.59 -2.62 11.90
C LEU A 33 4.62 -3.50 12.63
N GLN A 34 4.23 -4.30 13.63
CA GLN A 34 5.17 -5.21 14.30
C GLN A 34 4.63 -6.63 14.38
N LEU A 35 5.05 -7.46 13.42
CA LEU A 35 5.01 -8.92 13.56
C LEU A 35 6.33 -9.51 13.02
N PRO A 36 7.17 -10.07 13.91
CA PRO A 36 8.06 -11.14 13.48
C PRO A 36 7.97 -12.34 14.44
N GLY A 37 7.68 -13.51 13.89
CA GLY A 37 7.91 -14.77 14.62
C GLY A 37 7.06 -15.95 14.16
N LYS A 38 7.54 -16.67 13.14
CA LYS A 38 7.61 -18.15 13.07
C LYS A 38 8.27 -18.54 11.74
N ILE A 39 9.58 -18.72 11.80
CA ILE A 39 10.53 -18.68 10.67
C ILE A 39 10.92 -20.08 10.12
N ILE A 40 10.26 -21.19 10.49
CA ILE A 40 10.74 -22.53 10.06
C ILE A 40 9.68 -23.46 9.42
N ASP A 41 8.37 -23.19 9.53
CA ASP A 41 7.36 -23.74 8.58
C ASP A 41 7.30 -22.94 7.25
N SER A 42 8.11 -21.89 7.17
CA SER A 42 7.95 -20.71 6.32
C SER A 42 8.54 -20.79 4.91
N VAL A 43 8.76 -21.97 4.33
CA VAL A 43 9.19 -22.07 2.91
C VAL A 43 8.07 -22.60 2.04
N PHE A 44 7.35 -23.62 2.50
CA PHE A 44 6.14 -24.12 1.81
C PHE A 44 4.91 -23.26 2.12
N ASP A 45 4.76 -22.81 3.36
CA ASP A 45 3.71 -21.85 3.72
C ASP A 45 3.94 -20.47 3.10
N ASN A 46 5.20 -20.07 2.85
CA ASN A 46 5.46 -18.83 2.11
C ASN A 46 5.02 -18.93 0.66
N ASN A 47 5.27 -20.04 -0.04
CA ASN A 47 4.85 -20.17 -1.43
C ASN A 47 3.31 -20.21 -1.53
N SER A 48 2.64 -20.96 -0.65
CA SER A 48 1.17 -20.96 -0.58
C SER A 48 0.63 -19.56 -0.25
N TYR A 49 1.22 -18.88 0.72
CA TYR A 49 0.88 -17.52 1.12
C TYR A 49 1.11 -16.52 -0.03
N HIS A 50 2.26 -16.54 -0.69
CA HIS A 50 2.60 -15.66 -1.81
C HIS A 50 1.67 -15.89 -3.00
N VAL A 51 1.38 -17.14 -3.36
CA VAL A 51 0.44 -17.46 -4.44
C VAL A 51 -0.97 -16.99 -4.11
N LYS A 52 -1.44 -17.19 -2.88
CA LYS A 52 -2.76 -16.69 -2.42
C LYS A 52 -2.79 -15.17 -2.44
N LYS A 53 -1.76 -14.53 -1.90
CA LYS A 53 -1.58 -13.08 -1.90
C LYS A 53 -1.70 -12.52 -3.32
N GLU A 54 -0.94 -13.05 -4.27
CA GLU A 54 -0.98 -12.61 -5.67
C GLU A 54 -2.35 -12.81 -6.33
N LYS A 55 -3.05 -13.91 -6.01
CA LYS A 55 -4.41 -14.17 -6.50
C LYS A 55 -5.40 -13.15 -5.94
N ILE A 56 -5.34 -12.87 -4.64
CA ILE A 56 -6.19 -11.88 -3.96
C ILE A 56 -5.90 -10.48 -4.48
N GLU A 57 -4.63 -10.10 -4.67
CA GLU A 57 -4.22 -8.83 -5.28
C GLU A 57 -4.80 -8.68 -6.68
N ARG A 58 -4.61 -9.69 -7.54
CA ARG A 58 -5.12 -9.68 -8.90
C ARG A 58 -6.65 -9.59 -8.94
N TYR A 59 -7.33 -10.35 -8.08
CA TYR A 59 -8.79 -10.35 -8.00
C TYR A 59 -9.33 -9.00 -7.51
N THR A 60 -8.73 -8.46 -6.45
CA THR A 60 -9.06 -7.15 -5.87
C THR A 60 -8.92 -6.04 -6.89
N LYS A 61 -7.81 -6.03 -7.64
CA LYS A 61 -7.55 -5.04 -8.69
C LYS A 61 -8.65 -4.99 -9.75
N ILE A 62 -9.21 -6.14 -10.12
CA ILE A 62 -10.27 -6.25 -11.12
C ILE A 62 -11.61 -5.82 -10.52
N HIS A 63 -11.95 -6.33 -9.34
CA HIS A 63 -13.29 -6.25 -8.73
C HIS A 63 -13.45 -5.23 -7.60
N TYR A 64 -12.47 -4.33 -7.41
CA TYR A 64 -12.43 -3.36 -6.30
C TYR A 64 -13.77 -2.67 -6.00
N ASN A 65 -14.48 -2.18 -7.03
CA ASN A 65 -15.75 -1.46 -6.83
C ASN A 65 -16.85 -2.38 -6.33
N SER A 66 -16.94 -3.57 -6.91
CA SER A 66 -17.91 -4.56 -6.47
C SER A 66 -17.61 -4.97 -5.04
N LEU A 67 -16.34 -5.28 -4.72
CA LEU A 67 -15.91 -5.58 -3.35
C LEU A 67 -16.24 -4.46 -2.37
N ARG A 68 -16.01 -3.19 -2.75
CA ARG A 68 -16.31 -2.02 -1.94
C ARG A 68 -17.82 -1.92 -1.61
N GLU A 69 -18.69 -2.11 -2.59
CA GLU A 69 -20.14 -2.03 -2.36
C GLU A 69 -20.68 -3.29 -1.65
N GLU A 70 -20.13 -4.46 -1.96
CA GLU A 70 -20.48 -5.72 -1.29
C GLU A 70 -20.05 -5.75 0.18
N VAL A 71 -18.89 -5.16 0.53
CA VAL A 71 -18.46 -5.02 1.94
C VAL A 71 -19.42 -4.11 2.71
N LYS A 72 -19.89 -3.01 2.13
CA LYS A 72 -20.94 -2.16 2.74
C LYS A 72 -22.24 -2.93 2.95
N ALA A 73 -22.63 -3.74 1.97
CA ALA A 73 -23.81 -4.60 2.05
C ALA A 73 -23.60 -5.84 2.94
N LYS A 74 -22.35 -6.11 3.37
CA LYS A 74 -21.92 -7.33 4.07
C LYS A 74 -22.22 -8.63 3.32
N SER A 75 -22.39 -8.57 2.01
CA SER A 75 -22.76 -9.71 1.19
C SER A 75 -22.44 -9.46 -0.27
N GLY A 76 -22.03 -10.52 -0.98
CA GLY A 76 -21.92 -10.47 -2.43
C GLY A 76 -20.94 -11.49 -2.99
N LYS A 77 -21.07 -11.73 -4.30
CA LYS A 77 -20.35 -12.77 -5.01
C LYS A 77 -18.84 -12.56 -4.95
N HIS A 78 -18.36 -11.33 -5.13
CA HIS A 78 -16.92 -11.05 -5.16
C HIS A 78 -16.30 -11.14 -3.77
N LEU A 79 -17.04 -10.75 -2.74
CA LEU A 79 -16.65 -10.90 -1.35
C LEU A 79 -16.57 -12.37 -0.94
N ASP A 80 -17.53 -13.19 -1.36
CA ASP A 80 -17.50 -14.64 -1.11
C ASP A 80 -16.35 -15.32 -1.87
N GLU A 81 -16.11 -14.95 -3.12
CA GLU A 81 -15.01 -15.47 -3.93
C GLU A 81 -13.64 -15.12 -3.35
N ILE A 82 -13.43 -13.88 -2.89
CA ILE A 82 -12.14 -13.47 -2.32
C ILE A 82 -11.84 -14.16 -0.98
N MET A 83 -12.86 -14.46 -0.18
CA MET A 83 -12.69 -15.26 1.04
C MET A 83 -12.41 -16.73 0.73
N ASN A 84 -12.99 -17.27 -0.35
CA ASN A 84 -12.68 -18.61 -0.83
C ASN A 84 -11.24 -18.72 -1.35
N ILE A 85 -10.75 -17.72 -2.12
CA ILE A 85 -9.35 -17.64 -2.56
C ILE A 85 -8.39 -17.58 -1.35
N ALA A 86 -8.81 -16.91 -0.27
CA ALA A 86 -8.06 -16.82 0.98
C ALA A 86 -8.18 -18.08 1.86
N GLU A 87 -9.04 -19.04 1.49
CA GLU A 87 -9.36 -20.24 2.25
C GLU A 87 -9.82 -19.94 3.68
N ILE A 88 -10.68 -18.92 3.84
CA ILE A 88 -11.27 -18.59 5.14
C ILE A 88 -12.34 -19.63 5.49
N GLU A 89 -12.16 -20.29 6.63
CA GLU A 89 -13.12 -21.24 7.20
C GLU A 89 -14.52 -20.63 7.31
N LEU A 90 -15.56 -21.39 6.94
CA LEU A 90 -16.96 -20.91 6.96
C LEU A 90 -17.36 -20.29 8.31
N SER A 91 -16.90 -20.85 9.42
CA SER A 91 -17.15 -20.35 10.78
C SER A 91 -16.54 -18.97 11.06
N LYS A 92 -15.52 -18.55 10.30
CA LYS A 92 -14.81 -17.28 10.46
C LYS A 92 -15.25 -16.20 9.47
N GLN A 93 -15.96 -16.57 8.39
CA GLN A 93 -16.31 -15.63 7.31
C GLN A 93 -17.13 -14.43 7.81
N ASP A 94 -18.10 -14.65 8.72
CA ASP A 94 -18.90 -13.56 9.28
C ASP A 94 -18.06 -12.59 10.12
N SER A 95 -17.06 -13.08 10.85
CA SER A 95 -16.12 -12.24 11.60
C SER A 95 -15.30 -11.36 10.66
N VAL A 96 -14.77 -11.96 9.57
CA VAL A 96 -13.98 -11.23 8.56
C VAL A 96 -14.85 -10.18 7.86
N LYS A 97 -16.08 -10.53 7.43
CA LYS A 97 -17.04 -9.58 6.82
C LYS A 97 -17.30 -8.39 7.75
N ASN A 98 -17.50 -8.64 9.04
CA ASN A 98 -17.74 -7.58 10.02
C ASN A 98 -16.51 -6.70 10.25
N GLN A 99 -15.30 -7.27 10.24
CA GLN A 99 -14.06 -6.50 10.33
C GLN A 99 -13.87 -5.61 9.10
N LEU A 100 -14.02 -6.16 7.89
CA LEU A 100 -13.93 -5.40 6.64
C LEU A 100 -14.93 -4.24 6.60
N TYR A 101 -16.15 -4.45 7.11
CA TYR A 101 -17.16 -3.40 7.24
C TYR A 101 -16.74 -2.33 8.26
N LYS A 102 -16.25 -2.73 9.44
CA LYS A 102 -15.82 -1.80 10.50
C LYS A 102 -14.63 -0.95 10.06
N GLU A 103 -13.69 -1.53 9.32
CA GLU A 103 -12.47 -0.88 8.83
C GLU A 103 -12.64 -0.31 7.41
N TYR A 104 -13.87 -0.25 6.90
CA TYR A 104 -14.20 0.13 5.52
C TYR A 104 -13.52 1.44 5.07
N SER A 105 -13.53 2.47 5.92
CA SER A 105 -12.88 3.75 5.59
C SER A 105 -11.36 3.60 5.48
N THR A 106 -10.75 2.80 6.35
CA THR A 106 -9.30 2.57 6.33
C THR A 106 -8.88 1.73 5.13
N ILE A 107 -9.70 0.77 4.73
CA ILE A 107 -9.39 -0.16 3.63
C ILE A 107 -9.67 0.49 2.26
N PHE A 108 -10.85 1.10 2.12
CA PHE A 108 -11.34 1.60 0.83
C PHE A 108 -11.20 3.12 0.66
N HIS A 109 -10.79 3.87 1.69
CA HIS A 109 -10.62 5.32 1.65
C HIS A 109 -9.30 5.79 2.32
N ASN A 110 -8.21 5.01 2.19
CA ASN A 110 -6.89 5.36 2.75
C ASN A 110 -6.20 6.52 2.01
N SER A 111 -6.74 7.73 2.16
CA SER A 111 -6.19 8.95 1.54
C SER A 111 -4.78 9.27 2.04
N GLN A 112 -4.44 8.88 3.28
CA GLN A 112 -3.11 9.07 3.85
C GLN A 112 -2.05 8.31 3.07
N MET A 113 -2.24 7.01 2.82
CA MET A 113 -1.27 6.21 2.08
C MET A 113 -1.07 6.74 0.65
N ILE A 114 -2.16 7.14 -0.02
CA ILE A 114 -2.09 7.74 -1.36
C ILE A 114 -1.34 9.07 -1.33
N THR A 115 -1.60 9.90 -0.31
CA THR A 115 -0.89 11.16 -0.10
C THR A 115 0.60 10.92 0.05
N GLU A 116 1.01 9.99 0.89
CA GLU A 116 2.42 9.68 1.12
C GLU A 116 3.12 9.24 -0.16
N LYS A 117 2.50 8.37 -0.96
CA LYS A 117 3.05 7.91 -2.24
C LYS A 117 3.13 9.04 -3.27
N LEU A 118 2.10 9.89 -3.36
CA LEU A 118 2.12 11.10 -4.19
C LEU A 118 3.29 12.02 -3.82
N VAL A 119 3.46 12.31 -2.52
CA VAL A 119 4.55 13.14 -2.01
C VAL A 119 5.92 12.53 -2.27
N GLN A 120 6.06 11.20 -2.17
CA GLN A 120 7.31 10.50 -2.51
C GLN A 120 7.65 10.64 -3.99
N ILE A 121 6.67 10.53 -4.90
CA ILE A 121 6.90 10.73 -6.35
C ILE A 121 7.32 12.16 -6.63
N ILE A 122 6.64 13.15 -6.03
CA ILE A 122 7.03 14.56 -6.13
C ILE A 122 8.47 14.74 -5.64
N SER A 123 8.79 14.19 -4.47
CA SER A 123 10.14 14.30 -3.91
C SER A 123 11.20 13.69 -4.84
N LYS A 124 10.94 12.53 -5.46
CA LYS A 124 11.87 11.90 -6.41
C LYS A 124 12.10 12.74 -7.67
N LEU A 125 11.09 13.45 -8.16
CA LEU A 125 11.24 14.34 -9.34
C LEU A 125 12.21 15.50 -9.09
N TYR A 126 12.34 15.93 -7.83
CA TYR A 126 13.13 17.11 -7.48
C TYR A 126 14.38 16.77 -6.65
N LEU A 127 14.62 15.49 -6.32
CA LEU A 127 15.76 14.99 -5.55
C LEU A 127 16.06 15.87 -4.31
N PRO A 128 15.42 15.67 -3.15
CA PRO A 128 15.84 16.39 -1.97
C PRO A 128 17.21 15.85 -1.55
N LYS A 129 18.28 16.61 -1.81
CA LYS A 129 19.57 16.32 -1.15
C LYS A 129 19.51 16.61 0.36
N GLU A 130 18.55 17.41 0.86
CA GLU A 130 18.43 17.75 2.29
C GLU A 130 16.97 18.10 2.71
N LYS A 131 16.58 17.76 3.95
CA LYS A 131 15.21 17.92 4.52
C LYS A 131 14.70 19.37 4.58
N THR A 132 15.58 20.36 4.49
CA THR A 132 15.29 21.80 4.64
C THR A 132 15.14 22.53 3.31
N LYS A 133 15.48 21.89 2.18
CA LYS A 133 15.34 22.52 0.86
C LYS A 133 13.88 22.51 0.39
N LYS A 134 13.45 23.66 -0.11
CA LYS A 134 12.16 23.81 -0.78
C LYS A 134 12.17 23.03 -2.09
N ILE A 135 11.24 22.08 -2.24
CA ILE A 135 10.91 21.44 -3.49
C ILE A 135 9.85 22.31 -4.16
N ASN A 136 10.23 22.95 -5.27
CA ASN A 136 9.30 23.74 -6.07
C ASN A 136 8.59 24.88 -5.31
N GLY A 137 9.31 25.49 -4.37
CA GLY A 137 8.79 26.54 -3.50
C GLY A 137 8.17 26.06 -2.19
N PHE A 138 7.99 24.75 -2.01
CA PHE A 138 7.34 24.13 -0.85
C PHE A 138 8.31 23.30 0.00
N THR A 139 8.16 23.34 1.31
CA THR A 139 8.70 22.34 2.22
C THR A 139 7.99 20.99 2.04
N TYR A 140 8.59 19.91 2.55
CA TYR A 140 7.96 18.60 2.52
C TYR A 140 6.58 18.59 3.22
N MET A 141 6.44 19.31 4.34
CA MET A 141 5.18 19.40 5.07
C MET A 141 4.10 20.17 4.30
N GLU A 142 4.47 21.22 3.58
CA GLU A 142 3.54 21.95 2.71
C GLU A 142 3.08 21.08 1.53
N LEU A 143 4.00 20.33 0.90
CA LEU A 143 3.65 19.35 -0.13
C LEU A 143 2.66 18.31 0.40
N TYR A 144 2.92 17.78 1.59
CA TYR A 144 2.04 16.81 2.24
C TYR A 144 0.66 17.40 2.49
N LYS A 145 0.56 18.62 3.05
CA LYS A 145 -0.71 19.27 3.32
C LYS A 145 -1.53 19.51 2.05
N ILE A 146 -0.91 20.06 1.01
CA ILE A 146 -1.58 20.33 -0.28
C ILE A 146 -2.05 19.02 -0.92
N THR A 147 -1.20 18.00 -0.89
CA THR A 147 -1.51 16.69 -1.47
C THR A 147 -2.62 15.99 -0.69
N LYS A 148 -2.58 16.05 0.65
CA LYS A 148 -3.60 15.47 1.54
C LYS A 148 -4.97 16.09 1.32
N GLU A 149 -5.05 17.41 1.29
CA GLU A 149 -6.31 18.10 1.02
C GLU A 149 -6.87 17.71 -0.35
N TYR A 150 -6.00 17.53 -1.34
CA TYR A 150 -6.40 17.12 -2.67
C TYR A 150 -6.91 15.68 -2.72
N THR A 151 -6.21 14.75 -2.08
CA THR A 151 -6.56 13.33 -2.05
C THR A 151 -7.82 13.07 -1.24
N ASP A 152 -7.98 13.72 -0.08
CA ASP A 152 -9.19 13.62 0.74
C ASP A 152 -10.45 13.98 -0.06
N LYS A 153 -10.38 15.05 -0.87
CA LYS A 153 -11.50 15.52 -1.70
C LYS A 153 -11.73 14.71 -2.97
N ASN A 154 -10.68 14.08 -3.52
CA ASN A 154 -10.73 13.47 -4.86
C ASN A 154 -10.36 11.98 -4.87
N PHE A 155 -10.33 11.31 -3.71
CA PHE A 155 -9.86 9.95 -3.54
C PHE A 155 -10.35 9.01 -4.65
N GLU A 156 -11.68 8.95 -4.84
CA GLU A 156 -12.29 8.02 -5.78
C GLU A 156 -12.00 8.37 -7.24
N LYS A 157 -11.93 9.68 -7.56
CA LYS A 157 -11.56 10.16 -8.89
C LYS A 157 -10.09 9.85 -9.20
N ILE A 158 -9.20 10.03 -8.22
CA ILE A 158 -7.78 9.68 -8.32
C ILE A 158 -7.63 8.19 -8.59
N ARG A 159 -8.31 7.36 -7.81
CA ARG A 159 -8.29 5.90 -7.96
C ARG A 159 -8.73 5.46 -9.35
N LEU A 160 -9.90 5.92 -9.80
CA LEU A 160 -10.42 5.61 -11.14
C LEU A 160 -9.49 6.08 -12.25
N ALA A 161 -8.89 7.27 -12.10
CA ALA A 161 -7.95 7.77 -13.07
C ALA A 161 -6.67 6.92 -13.16
N ILE A 162 -6.15 6.43 -12.04
CA ILE A 162 -5.00 5.51 -12.03
C ILE A 162 -5.38 4.18 -12.70
N LYS A 163 -6.57 3.64 -12.39
CA LYS A 163 -7.08 2.39 -12.98
C LYS A 163 -7.20 2.51 -14.51
N ASP A 164 -7.81 3.59 -14.97
CA ASP A 164 -8.10 3.84 -16.39
C ASP A 164 -6.93 4.49 -17.15
N LYS A 165 -5.78 4.72 -16.48
CA LYS A 165 -4.63 5.47 -17.02
C LYS A 165 -4.99 6.88 -17.54
N LYS A 166 -5.95 7.55 -16.90
CA LYS A 166 -6.38 8.92 -17.22
C LYS A 166 -5.55 9.95 -16.46
N SER A 167 -5.09 10.98 -17.16
CA SER A 167 -4.20 12.01 -16.58
C SER A 167 -4.92 13.19 -15.95
N ASP A 168 -6.18 13.43 -16.31
CA ASP A 168 -6.83 14.73 -16.12
C ASP A 168 -6.94 15.14 -14.65
N ILE A 169 -7.19 14.17 -13.76
CA ILE A 169 -7.28 14.43 -12.32
C ILE A 169 -5.94 14.84 -11.69
N PHE A 170 -4.81 14.64 -12.37
CA PHE A 170 -3.49 15.00 -11.86
C PHE A 170 -3.01 16.36 -12.35
N ILE A 171 -3.61 16.91 -13.40
CA ILE A 171 -3.26 18.23 -13.93
C ILE A 171 -3.52 19.33 -12.89
N PRO A 172 -4.69 19.43 -12.23
CA PRO A 172 -4.92 20.44 -11.20
C PRO A 172 -3.95 20.30 -10.01
N LEU A 173 -3.65 19.07 -9.59
CA LEU A 173 -2.68 18.81 -8.52
C LEU A 173 -1.28 19.29 -8.91
N SER A 174 -0.81 18.97 -10.12
CA SER A 174 0.51 19.41 -10.59
C SER A 174 0.65 20.94 -10.63
N LYS A 175 -0.45 21.67 -10.94
CA LYS A 175 -0.49 23.13 -10.90
C LYS A 175 -0.40 23.66 -9.46
N LYS A 176 -1.18 23.09 -8.52
CA LYS A 176 -1.10 23.43 -7.08
C LYS A 176 0.29 23.22 -6.49
N LEU A 177 1.03 22.26 -7.05
CA LEU A 177 2.40 21.92 -6.65
C LEU A 177 3.47 22.68 -7.45
N ASN A 178 3.09 23.71 -8.22
CA ASN A 178 3.96 24.54 -9.07
C ASN A 178 4.76 23.79 -10.14
N ILE A 179 4.35 22.58 -10.57
CA ILE A 179 5.09 21.77 -11.55
C ILE A 179 4.89 22.39 -12.94
N ALA A 180 5.65 23.44 -13.25
CA ALA A 180 5.48 24.26 -14.46
C ALA A 180 6.10 23.61 -15.71
N ASP A 181 7.16 22.82 -15.55
CA ASP A 181 7.82 22.16 -16.67
C ASP A 181 6.95 21.00 -17.20
N LYS A 182 6.62 21.06 -18.50
CA LYS A 182 5.75 20.07 -19.16
C LYS A 182 6.33 18.64 -19.09
N ASN A 183 7.65 18.50 -19.17
CA ASN A 183 8.29 17.19 -19.11
C ASN A 183 8.23 16.62 -17.67
N LYS A 184 8.48 17.44 -16.64
CA LYS A 184 8.32 17.06 -15.23
C LYS A 184 6.87 16.73 -14.90
N GLN A 185 5.91 17.47 -15.43
CA GLN A 185 4.48 17.18 -15.28
C GLN A 185 4.12 15.83 -15.92
N LYS A 186 4.61 15.55 -17.13
CA LYS A 186 4.42 14.25 -17.79
C LYS A 186 5.04 13.11 -16.99
N THR A 187 6.26 13.27 -16.49
CA THR A 187 6.94 12.28 -15.65
C THR A 187 6.21 12.03 -14.33
N PHE A 188 5.74 13.10 -13.67
CA PHE A 188 4.91 13.03 -12.46
C PHE A 188 3.66 12.16 -12.67
N ILE A 189 2.89 12.49 -13.71
CA ILE A 189 1.64 11.80 -14.03
C ILE A 189 1.91 10.35 -14.41
N THR A 190 2.93 10.11 -15.23
CA THR A 190 3.29 8.75 -15.68
C THR A 190 3.71 7.86 -14.50
N ALA A 191 4.53 8.40 -13.58
CA ALA A 191 4.94 7.70 -12.37
C ALA A 191 3.74 7.35 -11.48
N LEU A 192 2.72 8.20 -11.41
CA LEU A 192 1.49 7.95 -10.64
C LEU A 192 0.62 6.86 -11.25
N LEU A 193 0.40 6.92 -12.57
CA LEU A 193 -0.38 5.91 -13.28
C LEU A 193 0.26 4.51 -13.16
N GLY A 194 1.58 4.45 -13.01
CA GLY A 194 2.31 3.20 -12.78
C GLY A 194 2.13 2.59 -11.37
N LYS A 195 1.49 3.27 -10.42
CA LYS A 195 1.44 2.88 -9.01
C LYS A 195 0.12 2.27 -8.55
N HIS A 196 -0.79 1.92 -9.46
CA HIS A 196 -2.12 1.37 -9.12
C HIS A 196 -2.10 0.25 -8.07
N ALA A 197 -1.29 -0.80 -8.29
CA ALA A 197 -1.31 -1.98 -7.44
C ALA A 197 -0.80 -1.68 -6.02
N GLU A 198 0.27 -0.88 -5.92
CA GLU A 198 0.90 -0.47 -4.66
C GLU A 198 0.05 0.51 -3.82
N LEU A 199 -1.06 1.02 -4.36
CA LEU A 199 -1.88 2.05 -3.71
C LEU A 199 -3.18 1.52 -3.10
N TYR A 200 -3.65 0.34 -3.49
CA TYR A 200 -5.01 -0.09 -3.13
C TYR A 200 -5.12 -1.59 -2.85
N ASP A 201 -4.28 -2.42 -3.46
CA ASP A 201 -4.40 -3.88 -3.31
C ASP A 201 -3.86 -4.33 -1.94
N GLU A 202 -2.80 -3.68 -1.43
CA GLU A 202 -2.12 -4.08 -0.18
C GLU A 202 -3.01 -4.08 1.07
N LEU A 203 -3.93 -3.12 1.21
CA LEU A 203 -4.77 -2.99 2.42
C LEU A 203 -5.90 -4.03 2.46
N ILE A 204 -6.53 -4.28 1.31
CA ILE A 204 -7.57 -5.31 1.19
C ILE A 204 -6.96 -6.69 1.41
N VAL A 205 -5.79 -6.93 0.80
CA VAL A 205 -5.04 -8.17 0.96
C VAL A 205 -4.62 -8.37 2.41
N ALA A 206 -4.06 -7.34 3.07
CA ALA A 206 -3.71 -7.42 4.49
C ALA A 206 -4.94 -7.74 5.35
N SER A 207 -6.08 -7.11 5.09
CA SER A 207 -7.31 -7.30 5.88
C SER A 207 -7.91 -8.69 5.70
N ILE A 208 -7.79 -9.28 4.51
CA ILE A 208 -8.32 -10.62 4.20
C ILE A 208 -7.35 -11.73 4.67
N MET A 209 -6.05 -11.46 4.70
CA MET A 209 -5.04 -12.44 5.10
C MET A 209 -4.83 -12.53 6.62
N ILE A 210 -5.46 -11.67 7.43
CA ILE A 210 -5.51 -11.80 8.89
C ILE A 210 -6.49 -12.93 9.24
N LYS A 211 -5.95 -14.08 9.66
CA LYS A 211 -6.67 -15.31 10.03
C LYS A 211 -7.22 -15.33 11.46
#